data_AF-A0AAE5UAS6-F1
#
_entry.id   AF-A0AAE5UAS6-F1
#
_cell.length_a   1.000
_cell.length_b   1.000
_cell.length_c   1.000
_cell.angle_alpha   90.00
_cell.angle_beta   90.00
_cell.angle_gamma   90.00
#
_symmetry.space_group_name_H-M   'P 1'
#
loop_
_entity.id
_entity.type
_entity.pdbx_description
1 polymer ?
#
loop_
_entity_poly.entity_id
_entity_poly.type
_entity_poly.pdbx_seq_one_letter_code
_entity_poly.pdbx_strand_id
1 'polypeptide(L)'
;MEHFKHDTYIVLELPIKIYEQVMTIKMTFNDSIEMVTPADVTVAGSSGVGLLDPAQEPHAVYSILDNIALKTKPIKTSFGEVTRFSSTNIFFFSFKDETPFHDLHRKIAHSNIRFFKNEFPFKPHVTLCTRSSITEAEIKKLLAIKLDEEFMIDTLSVCSLEVSNNQMKDHLLYKVKLNRCL
;
A
#
# COMPACT_ATOMS: atom_id res chain seq x y z
N MET A 1 8.51 -24.82 11.87
CA MET A 1 7.78 -24.13 10.80
C MET A 1 7.79 -22.66 11.14
N GLU A 2 8.19 -21.83 10.18
CA GLU A 2 8.26 -20.39 10.39
C GLU A 2 6.92 -19.81 9.97
N HIS A 3 6.40 -18.87 10.75
CA HIS A 3 5.07 -18.30 10.56
C HIS A 3 5.15 -16.78 10.68
N PHE A 4 4.17 -16.08 10.10
CA PHE A 4 4.08 -14.64 10.29
C PHE A 4 3.72 -14.33 11.73
N LYS A 5 4.50 -13.46 12.37
CA LYS A 5 4.36 -13.11 13.79
C LYS A 5 3.41 -11.93 14.04
N HIS A 6 3.25 -11.08 13.03
CA HIS A 6 2.47 -9.85 13.09
C HIS A 6 1.58 -9.72 11.86
N ASP A 7 0.70 -8.73 11.87
CA ASP A 7 -0.19 -8.41 10.76
C ASP A 7 0.63 -8.18 9.49
N THR A 8 0.44 -9.06 8.51
CA THR A 8 1.27 -9.10 7.31
C THR A 8 0.44 -8.76 6.08
N TYR A 9 0.99 -7.92 5.22
CA TYR A 9 0.34 -7.35 4.06
C TYR A 9 1.33 -7.21 2.90
N ILE A 10 0.80 -6.99 1.68
CA ILE A 10 1.60 -6.88 0.46
C ILE A 10 1.41 -5.47 -0.10
N VAL A 11 2.52 -4.82 -0.45
CA VAL A 11 2.53 -3.45 -0.97
C VAL A 11 3.33 -3.35 -2.26
N LEU A 12 2.99 -2.34 -3.04
CA LEU A 12 3.88 -1.79 -4.06
C LEU A 12 4.60 -0.57 -3.51
N GLU A 13 5.93 -0.56 -3.64
CA GLU A 13 6.74 0.57 -3.18
C GLU A 13 6.75 1.70 -4.21
N LEU A 14 6.60 2.94 -3.74
CA LEU A 14 6.79 4.12 -4.58
C LEU A 14 8.28 4.33 -4.88
N PRO A 15 8.64 4.84 -6.07
CA PRO A 15 10.00 5.28 -6.34
C PRO A 15 10.45 6.32 -5.32
N ILE A 16 11.73 6.29 -4.92
CA ILE A 16 12.24 7.10 -3.80
C ILE A 16 11.86 8.59 -3.87
N LYS A 17 11.96 9.20 -5.05
CA LYS A 17 11.57 10.60 -5.26
C LYS A 17 10.09 10.86 -4.92
N ILE A 18 9.21 9.97 -5.38
CA ILE A 18 7.76 10.05 -5.15
C ILE A 18 7.44 9.76 -3.68
N TYR A 19 8.10 8.73 -3.13
CA TYR A 19 8.01 8.37 -1.72
C TYR A 19 8.32 9.58 -0.82
N GLU A 20 9.44 10.26 -1.04
CA GLU A 20 9.87 11.41 -0.24
C GLU A 20 8.89 12.59 -0.31
N GLN A 21 8.33 12.89 -1.48
CA GLN A 21 7.31 13.92 -1.63
C GLN A 21 6.03 13.57 -0.86
N VAL A 22 5.57 12.33 -0.99
CA VAL A 22 4.38 11.87 -0.28
C VAL A 22 4.63 11.85 1.23
N MET A 23 5.80 11.39 1.69
CA MET A 23 6.15 11.41 3.11
C MET A 23 6.22 12.83 3.66
N THR A 24 6.73 13.80 2.88
CA THR A 24 6.71 15.22 3.27
C THR A 24 5.28 15.73 3.48
N ILE A 25 4.35 15.35 2.61
CA ILE A 25 2.92 15.65 2.77
C ILE A 25 2.39 14.96 4.05
N LYS A 26 2.64 13.65 4.23
CA LYS A 26 2.19 12.90 5.41
C LYS A 26 2.69 13.54 6.71
N MET A 27 3.97 13.93 6.77
CA MET A 27 4.56 14.60 7.94
C MET A 27 3.96 15.99 8.22
N THR A 28 3.44 16.67 7.20
CA THR A 28 2.79 17.98 7.36
C THR A 28 1.41 17.86 8.00
N PHE A 29 0.68 16.77 7.72
CA PHE A 29 -0.73 16.65 8.11
C PHE A 29 -0.99 15.69 9.27
N ASN A 30 -0.04 14.83 9.66
CA ASN A 30 -0.22 13.87 10.76
C ASN A 30 0.37 14.39 12.09
N ASP A 31 -0.30 14.07 13.21
CA ASP A 31 0.04 14.62 14.53
C ASP A 31 1.28 13.98 15.19
N SER A 32 1.59 12.73 14.84
CA SER A 32 2.75 12.00 15.36
C SER A 32 3.48 11.26 14.25
N ILE A 33 4.78 11.52 14.13
CA ILE A 33 5.66 10.83 13.19
C ILE A 33 5.74 9.32 13.46
N GLU A 34 5.52 8.90 14.70
CA GLU A 34 5.56 7.50 15.15
C GLU A 34 4.36 6.67 14.65
N MET A 35 3.32 7.36 14.16
CA MET A 35 2.11 6.78 13.59
C MET A 35 2.03 6.98 12.07
N VAL A 36 3.05 7.60 11.46
CA VAL A 36 3.09 7.79 10.01
C VAL A 36 3.57 6.50 9.36
N THR A 37 2.65 5.81 8.68
CA THR A 37 2.98 4.65 7.86
C THR A 37 3.82 5.05 6.64
N PRO A 38 4.59 4.13 6.05
CA PRO A 38 5.27 4.35 4.78
C PRO A 38 4.34 4.84 3.67
N ALA A 39 4.91 5.51 2.67
CA ALA A 39 4.20 5.88 1.46
C ALA A 39 4.25 4.73 0.45
N ASP A 40 3.25 3.88 0.46
CA ASP A 40 3.12 2.73 -0.44
C ASP A 40 1.68 2.54 -0.92
N VAL A 41 1.49 1.61 -1.85
CA VAL A 41 0.17 1.15 -2.28
C VAL A 41 -0.04 -0.25 -1.74
N THR A 42 -0.93 -0.41 -0.75
CA THR A 42 -1.33 -1.74 -0.30
C THR A 42 -2.12 -2.46 -1.40
N VAL A 43 -1.61 -3.61 -1.85
CA VAL A 43 -2.27 -4.46 -2.86
C VAL A 43 -2.98 -5.67 -2.27
N ALA A 44 -2.68 -6.04 -1.02
CA ALA A 44 -3.42 -7.01 -0.22
C ALA A 44 -3.18 -6.73 1.27
N GLY A 45 -4.21 -6.80 2.12
CA GLY A 45 -4.08 -6.61 3.57
C GLY A 45 -5.02 -5.56 4.16
N SER A 46 -5.34 -4.50 3.40
CA SER A 46 -6.21 -3.40 3.87
C SER A 46 -7.53 -3.27 3.08
N SER A 47 -7.55 -3.68 1.81
CA SER A 47 -8.76 -3.69 0.96
C SER A 47 -8.71 -4.83 -0.06
N GLY A 48 -9.88 -5.29 -0.50
CA GLY A 48 -10.07 -6.42 -1.42
C GLY A 48 -9.93 -7.78 -0.74
N VAL A 49 -8.72 -8.10 -0.26
CA VAL A 49 -8.46 -9.25 0.61
C VAL A 49 -7.88 -8.77 1.93
N GLY A 50 -8.07 -9.55 2.99
CA GLY A 50 -7.56 -9.22 4.32
C GLY A 50 -6.06 -9.48 4.44
N LEU A 51 -5.58 -9.41 5.67
CA LEU A 51 -4.20 -9.74 6.03
C LEU A 51 -3.87 -11.19 5.64
N LEU A 52 -2.58 -11.47 5.46
CA LEU A 52 -2.09 -12.82 5.22
C LEU A 52 -2.43 -13.70 6.43
N ASP A 53 -2.95 -14.90 6.17
CA ASP A 53 -3.14 -15.92 7.22
C ASP A 53 -1.79 -16.22 7.89
N PRO A 54 -1.63 -15.99 9.21
CA PRO A 54 -0.35 -16.16 9.88
C PRO A 54 0.12 -17.61 9.94
N ALA A 55 -0.79 -18.59 9.79
CA ALA A 55 -0.46 -20.01 9.84
C ALA A 55 0.19 -20.55 8.55
N GLN A 56 0.35 -19.74 7.50
CA GLN A 56 1.05 -20.15 6.28
C GLN A 56 2.56 -19.97 6.40
N GLU A 57 3.33 -20.79 5.68
CA GLU A 57 4.79 -20.66 5.64
C GLU A 57 5.20 -19.45 4.77
N PRO A 58 6.00 -18.50 5.28
CA PRO A 58 6.41 -17.31 4.53
C PRO A 58 7.09 -17.64 3.19
N HIS A 59 7.97 -18.65 3.14
CA HIS A 59 8.65 -19.04 1.90
C HIS A 59 7.71 -19.49 0.78
N ALA A 60 6.57 -20.11 1.12
CA ALA A 60 5.56 -20.49 0.13
C ALA A 60 4.90 -19.25 -0.48
N VAL A 61 4.59 -18.24 0.35
CA VAL A 61 4.07 -16.95 -0.11
C VAL A 61 5.08 -16.27 -1.02
N TYR A 62 6.34 -16.17 -0.61
CA TYR A 62 7.39 -15.50 -1.37
C TYR A 62 7.58 -16.13 -2.76
N SER A 63 7.59 -17.47 -2.83
CA SER A 63 7.69 -18.20 -4.09
C SER A 63 6.51 -17.94 -5.03
N ILE A 64 5.30 -17.75 -4.50
CA ILE A 64 4.13 -17.37 -5.31
C ILE A 64 4.28 -15.94 -5.83
N LEU A 65 4.75 -15.02 -4.98
CA LEU A 65 4.99 -13.62 -5.36
C LEU A 65 6.09 -13.48 -6.40
N ASP A 66 7.17 -14.27 -6.32
CA ASP A 66 8.20 -14.37 -7.36
C ASP A 66 7.58 -14.69 -8.72
N ASN A 67 6.75 -15.73 -8.77
CA ASN A 67 6.09 -16.17 -10.01
C ASN A 67 5.12 -15.10 -10.57
N ILE A 68 4.42 -14.38 -9.71
CA ILE A 68 3.53 -13.26 -10.11
C ILE A 68 4.37 -12.09 -10.63
N ALA A 69 5.45 -11.73 -9.94
CA ALA A 69 6.33 -10.63 -10.29
C ALA A 69 7.04 -10.86 -11.64
N LEU A 70 7.50 -12.10 -11.89
CA LEU A 70 8.09 -12.51 -13.17
C LEU A 70 7.15 -12.31 -14.37
N LYS A 71 5.83 -12.39 -14.15
CA LYS A 71 4.78 -12.28 -15.18
C LYS A 71 4.07 -10.92 -15.17
N THR A 72 4.59 -9.95 -14.42
CA THR A 72 3.96 -8.64 -14.24
C THR A 72 4.95 -7.56 -14.63
N LYS A 73 4.57 -6.73 -15.60
CA LYS A 73 5.36 -5.57 -16.02
C LYS A 73 5.33 -4.48 -14.93
N PRO A 74 6.37 -3.67 -14.79
CA PRO A 74 6.32 -2.44 -14.00
C PRO A 74 5.10 -1.60 -14.36
N ILE A 75 4.49 -0.99 -13.35
CA ILE A 75 3.31 -0.17 -13.49
C ILE A 75 3.75 1.27 -13.72
N LYS A 76 3.55 1.74 -14.95
CA LYS A 76 3.72 3.14 -15.32
C LYS A 76 2.44 3.89 -14.97
N THR A 77 2.51 4.92 -14.12
CA THR A 77 1.33 5.57 -13.55
C THR A 77 1.59 7.03 -13.15
N SER A 78 0.54 7.71 -12.72
CA SER A 78 0.59 9.04 -12.08
C SER A 78 -0.58 9.14 -11.09
N PHE A 79 -0.44 9.97 -10.06
CA PHE A 79 -1.53 10.22 -9.13
C PHE A 79 -2.69 10.95 -9.80
N GLY A 80 -3.90 10.58 -9.39
CA GLY A 80 -5.11 11.35 -9.63
C GLY A 80 -5.28 12.45 -8.58
N GLU A 81 -6.52 12.85 -8.34
CA GLU A 81 -6.84 13.80 -7.28
C GLU A 81 -6.66 13.20 -5.88
N VAL A 82 -6.43 14.07 -4.90
CA VAL A 82 -6.61 13.70 -3.50
C VAL A 82 -8.10 13.63 -3.21
N THR A 83 -8.53 12.51 -2.64
CA THR A 83 -9.91 12.30 -2.21
C THR A 83 -9.94 11.61 -0.85
N ARG A 84 -11.13 11.23 -0.38
CA ARG A 84 -11.31 10.48 0.87
C ARG A 84 -12.34 9.38 0.73
N PHE A 85 -12.24 8.36 1.56
CA PHE A 85 -13.32 7.40 1.68
C PHE A 85 -14.56 8.08 2.29
N SER A 86 -15.73 7.71 1.79
CA SER A 86 -16.99 8.30 2.26
C SER A 86 -17.14 8.16 3.77
N SER A 87 -17.49 9.26 4.43
CA SER A 87 -17.70 9.30 5.88
C SER A 87 -16.47 8.96 6.74
N THR A 88 -15.25 9.09 6.20
CA THR A 88 -14.01 8.94 6.97
C THR A 88 -13.12 10.18 6.86
N ASN A 89 -12.09 10.24 7.71
CA ASN A 89 -10.98 11.19 7.60
C ASN A 89 -9.72 10.52 7.00
N ILE A 90 -9.92 9.52 6.14
CA ILE A 90 -8.83 8.86 5.42
C ILE A 90 -8.68 9.54 4.06
N PHE A 91 -7.69 10.42 3.95
CA PHE A 91 -7.35 11.14 2.72
C PHE A 91 -6.22 10.43 2.00
N PHE A 92 -6.32 10.32 0.68
CA PHE A 92 -5.37 9.58 -0.13
C PHE A 92 -5.24 10.12 -1.55
N PHE A 93 -4.09 9.87 -2.18
CA PHE A 93 -3.97 9.98 -3.63
C PHE A 93 -4.67 8.79 -4.30
N SER A 94 -5.56 9.08 -5.24
CA SER A 94 -6.05 8.11 -6.23
C SER A 94 -5.02 7.93 -7.36
N PHE A 95 -5.28 7.03 -8.30
CA PHE A 95 -4.50 6.89 -9.53
C PHE A 95 -5.34 7.26 -10.75
N LYS A 96 -4.73 7.88 -11.77
CA LYS A 96 -5.45 8.23 -13.02
C LYS A 96 -5.90 6.98 -13.79
N ASP A 97 -5.08 5.92 -13.76
CA ASP A 97 -5.44 4.59 -14.26
C ASP A 97 -5.22 3.55 -13.15
N GLU A 98 -6.32 2.97 -12.71
CA GLU A 98 -6.34 1.96 -11.64
C GLU A 98 -6.23 0.52 -12.17
N THR A 99 -6.36 0.33 -13.50
CA THR A 99 -6.43 -0.99 -14.15
C THR A 99 -5.25 -1.89 -13.80
N PRO A 100 -3.98 -1.43 -13.89
CA PRO A 100 -2.83 -2.30 -13.60
C PRO A 100 -2.80 -2.79 -12.15
N PHE A 101 -3.30 -1.97 -11.21
CA PHE A 101 -3.36 -2.32 -9.80
C PHE A 101 -4.45 -3.37 -9.54
N HIS A 102 -5.63 -3.19 -10.13
CA HIS A 102 -6.70 -4.19 -10.06
C HIS A 102 -6.26 -5.52 -10.66
N ASP A 103 -5.53 -5.50 -11.77
CA ASP A 103 -5.02 -6.70 -12.42
C ASP A 103 -4.02 -7.44 -11.52
N LEU A 104 -3.07 -6.72 -10.91
CA LEU A 104 -2.13 -7.30 -9.95
C LEU A 104 -2.84 -7.82 -8.71
N HIS A 105 -3.75 -7.05 -8.12
CA HIS A 105 -4.55 -7.48 -6.99
C HIS A 105 -5.30 -8.78 -7.29
N ARG A 106 -5.97 -8.88 -8.45
CA ARG A 106 -6.66 -10.12 -8.86
C ARG A 106 -5.71 -11.29 -9.00
N LYS A 107 -4.50 -11.11 -9.53
CA LYS A 107 -3.49 -12.19 -9.61
C LYS A 107 -3.08 -12.67 -8.22
N ILE A 108 -2.92 -11.76 -7.27
CA ILE A 108 -2.56 -12.09 -5.88
C ILE A 108 -3.73 -12.77 -5.16
N ALA A 109 -4.94 -12.18 -5.24
CA ALA A 109 -6.13 -12.66 -4.55
C ALA A 109 -6.61 -14.04 -5.03
N HIS A 110 -6.42 -14.37 -6.31
CA HIS A 110 -6.74 -15.69 -6.87
C HIS A 110 -5.55 -16.67 -6.89
N SER A 111 -4.45 -16.34 -6.21
CA SER A 111 -3.34 -17.25 -6.04
C SER A 111 -3.58 -18.24 -4.90
N ASN A 112 -2.59 -19.09 -4.61
CA ASN A 112 -2.64 -20.01 -3.46
C ASN A 112 -2.19 -19.35 -2.14
N ILE A 113 -2.00 -18.03 -2.09
CA ILE A 113 -1.75 -17.30 -0.85
C ILE A 113 -3.06 -17.23 -0.06
N ARG A 114 -3.02 -17.54 1.23
CA ARG A 114 -4.19 -17.48 2.10
C ARG A 114 -4.29 -16.11 2.75
N PHE A 115 -5.49 -15.54 2.71
CA PHE A 115 -5.83 -14.26 3.32
C PHE A 115 -7.03 -14.42 4.23
N PHE A 116 -7.12 -13.59 5.26
CA PHE A 116 -8.37 -13.37 5.96
C PHE A 116 -9.39 -12.66 5.06
N LYS A 117 -10.66 -12.75 5.43
CA LYS A 117 -11.73 -12.02 4.73
C LYS A 117 -11.60 -10.52 5.00
N ASN A 118 -11.98 -9.72 4.00
CA ASN A 118 -12.11 -8.27 4.11
C ASN A 118 -13.43 -7.86 3.45
N GLU A 119 -14.15 -6.94 4.08
CA GLU A 119 -15.45 -6.47 3.61
C GLU A 119 -15.32 -5.30 2.64
N PHE A 120 -14.16 -4.62 2.62
CA PHE A 120 -13.93 -3.48 1.76
C PHE A 120 -13.44 -3.91 0.38
N PRO A 121 -14.02 -3.41 -0.73
CA PRO A 121 -13.53 -3.70 -2.07
C PRO A 121 -12.12 -3.13 -2.28
N PHE A 122 -11.34 -3.76 -3.15
CA PHE A 122 -9.99 -3.28 -3.46
C PHE A 122 -10.05 -1.88 -4.05
N LYS A 123 -9.28 -0.95 -3.46
CA LYS A 123 -9.08 0.40 -3.99
C LYS A 123 -7.59 0.70 -3.96
N PRO A 124 -6.92 0.87 -5.11
CA PRO A 124 -5.52 1.30 -5.12
C PRO A 124 -5.42 2.77 -4.71
N HIS A 125 -4.62 3.06 -3.70
CA HIS A 125 -4.43 4.41 -3.19
C HIS A 125 -3.12 4.54 -2.41
N VAL A 126 -2.68 5.78 -2.19
CA VAL A 126 -1.61 6.10 -1.24
C VAL A 126 -2.15 7.02 -0.16
N THR A 127 -2.19 6.53 1.07
CA THR A 127 -2.75 7.26 2.22
C THR A 127 -1.86 8.43 2.63
N LEU A 128 -2.49 9.60 2.77
CA LEU A 128 -1.86 10.86 3.17
C LEU A 128 -2.14 11.23 4.63
N CYS A 129 -3.36 11.02 5.09
CA CYS A 129 -3.79 11.40 6.44
C CYS A 129 -4.90 10.48 6.92
N THR A 130 -4.84 10.08 8.20
CA THR A 130 -5.85 9.26 8.88
C THR A 130 -6.25 9.82 10.24
N ARG A 131 -5.97 11.11 10.50
CA ARG A 131 -6.28 11.76 11.78
C ARG A 131 -7.78 11.73 12.06
N SER A 132 -8.14 11.41 13.30
CA SER A 132 -9.53 11.40 13.74
C SER A 132 -10.15 12.81 13.74
N SER A 133 -9.36 13.84 14.01
CA SER A 133 -9.77 15.24 14.00
C SER A 133 -8.96 16.02 12.96
N ILE A 134 -9.65 16.69 12.04
CA ILE A 134 -9.07 17.53 11.01
C ILE A 134 -9.98 18.73 10.75
N THR A 135 -9.40 19.91 10.59
CA THR A 135 -10.15 21.14 10.36
C THR A 135 -10.57 21.28 8.90
N GLU A 136 -11.65 22.02 8.63
CA GLU A 136 -12.08 22.36 7.26
C GLU A 136 -10.99 23.05 6.43
N ALA A 137 -10.13 23.84 7.06
CA ALA A 137 -9.00 24.48 6.41
C ALA A 137 -7.93 23.46 5.98
N GLU A 138 -7.62 22.48 6.82
CA GLU A 138 -6.71 21.38 6.48
C GLU A 138 -7.30 20.46 5.41
N ILE A 139 -8.60 20.15 5.48
CA ILE A 139 -9.31 19.38 4.45
C ILE A 139 -9.15 20.06 3.08
N LYS A 140 -9.42 21.37 2.99
CA LYS A 140 -9.25 22.14 1.75
C LYS A 140 -7.82 22.10 1.23
N LYS A 141 -6.82 22.18 2.13
CA LYS A 141 -5.41 22.07 1.75
C LYS A 141 -5.09 20.69 1.20
N LEU A 142 -5.49 19.60 1.88
CA LEU A 142 -5.27 18.23 1.43
C LEU A 142 -5.87 17.98 0.04
N LEU A 143 -7.13 18.35 -0.15
CA LEU A 143 -7.84 18.14 -1.42
C LEU A 143 -7.26 18.99 -2.58
N ALA A 144 -6.52 20.06 -2.28
CA ALA A 144 -5.89 20.91 -3.27
C ALA A 144 -4.49 20.42 -3.72
N ILE A 145 -3.90 19.43 -3.03
CA ILE A 145 -2.57 18.91 -3.36
C ILE A 145 -2.60 18.20 -4.72
N LYS A 146 -1.56 18.44 -5.52
CA LYS A 146 -1.35 17.76 -6.80
C LYS A 146 0.10 17.33 -6.95
N LEU A 147 0.30 16.13 -7.48
CA LEU A 147 1.58 15.60 -7.93
C LEU A 147 1.37 15.02 -9.32
N ASP A 148 1.62 15.85 -10.35
CA ASP A 148 1.29 15.52 -11.74
C ASP A 148 2.34 14.67 -12.46
N GLU A 149 3.47 14.39 -11.80
CA GLU A 149 4.55 13.64 -12.43
C GLU A 149 4.19 12.17 -12.64
N GLU A 150 4.63 11.65 -13.79
CA GLU A 150 4.53 10.24 -14.13
C GLU A 150 5.72 9.47 -13.55
N PHE A 151 5.46 8.29 -13.02
CA PHE A 151 6.47 7.45 -12.41
C PHE A 151 6.22 5.97 -12.65
N MET A 152 7.20 5.15 -12.32
CA MET A 152 7.17 3.71 -12.56
C MET A 152 7.34 2.96 -11.24
N ILE A 153 6.33 2.19 -10.86
CA ILE A 153 6.39 1.26 -9.75
C ILE A 153 6.89 -0.09 -10.26
N ASP A 154 7.96 -0.60 -9.68
CA ASP A 154 8.58 -1.86 -10.10
C ASP A 154 8.90 -2.82 -8.95
N THR A 155 8.45 -2.50 -7.73
CA THR A 155 8.84 -3.24 -6.52
C THR A 155 7.61 -3.66 -5.75
N LEU A 156 7.52 -4.96 -5.47
CA LEU A 156 6.51 -5.59 -4.63
C LEU A 156 7.18 -6.06 -3.34
N SER A 157 6.58 -5.75 -2.20
CA SER A 157 7.13 -6.09 -0.88
C SER A 157 6.09 -6.75 0.01
N VAL A 158 6.54 -7.67 0.85
CA VAL A 158 5.77 -8.20 1.98
C VAL A 158 6.27 -7.49 3.23
N CYS A 159 5.35 -6.84 3.93
CA CYS A 159 5.62 -6.09 5.14
C CYS A 159 4.80 -6.67 6.29
N SER A 160 5.32 -6.55 7.51
CA SER A 160 4.55 -6.85 8.71
C SER A 160 4.55 -5.67 9.66
N LEU A 161 3.38 -5.33 10.19
CA LEU A 161 3.18 -4.22 11.11
C LEU A 161 3.11 -4.75 12.54
N GLU A 162 4.09 -4.38 13.35
CA GLU A 162 4.08 -4.56 14.79
C GLU A 162 3.54 -3.29 15.45
N VAL A 163 2.46 -3.40 16.23
CA VAL A 163 1.93 -2.31 17.05
C VAL A 163 2.22 -2.60 18.51
N SER A 164 3.11 -1.81 19.12
CA SER A 164 3.43 -1.92 20.55
C SER A 164 3.64 -0.54 21.16
N ASN A 165 3.14 -0.33 22.38
CA ASN A 165 3.32 0.93 23.13
C ASN A 165 2.98 2.22 22.36
N ASN A 166 1.89 2.22 21.58
CA ASN A 166 1.52 3.33 20.68
C ASN A 166 2.62 3.70 19.68
N GLN A 167 3.42 2.72 19.25
CA GLN A 167 4.37 2.87 18.15
C GLN A 167 4.05 1.81 17.10
N MET A 168 4.11 2.23 15.85
CA MET A 168 4.02 1.35 14.69
C MET A 168 5.43 1.06 14.18
N LYS A 169 5.77 -0.21 14.08
CA LYS A 169 7.02 -0.66 13.49
C LYS A 169 6.73 -1.59 12.32
N ASP A 170 7.03 -1.09 11.13
CA ASP A 170 6.99 -1.89 9.92
C ASP A 170 8.30 -2.67 9.74
N HIS A 171 8.16 -3.96 9.47
CA HIS A 171 9.27 -4.84 9.14
C HIS A 171 9.13 -5.28 7.69
N LEU A 172 10.14 -5.01 6.87
CA LEU A 172 10.25 -5.59 5.54
C LEU A 172 10.62 -7.07 5.68
N LEU A 173 9.71 -7.95 5.24
CA LEU A 173 9.93 -9.39 5.29
C LEU A 173 10.49 -9.95 3.99
N TYR A 174 10.05 -9.42 2.85
CA TYR A 174 10.44 -9.90 1.54
C TYR A 174 10.23 -8.81 0.47
N LYS A 175 11.05 -8.84 -0.59
CA LYS A 175 11.00 -7.88 -1.70
C LYS A 175 11.33 -8.57 -3.02
N VAL A 176 10.56 -8.24 -4.06
CA VAL A 176 10.78 -8.72 -5.42
C VAL A 176 10.53 -7.61 -6.45
N LYS A 177 11.30 -7.61 -7.54
CA LYS A 177 11.12 -6.68 -8.66
C LYS A 177 10.11 -7.24 -9.67
N LEU A 178 9.22 -6.38 -10.15
CA LEU A 178 8.37 -6.64 -11.31
C LEU A 178 9.23 -6.75 -12.57
N ASN A 179 8.90 -7.69 -13.44
CA ASN A 179 9.72 -8.04 -14.58
C ASN A 179 9.75 -6.93 -15.65
N ARG A 180 10.94 -6.38 -15.91
CA ARG A 180 11.17 -5.35 -16.95
C ARG A 180 11.29 -5.92 -18.37
N CYS A 181 11.31 -7.24 -18.54
CA CYS A 181 11.57 -7.91 -19.82
C CYS A 181 10.34 -8.63 -20.38
N LEU A 182 9.90 -8.20 -21.57
CA LEU A 182 9.62 -9.05 -22.73
C LEU A 182 10.18 -8.33 -23.95
#